data_AF-A0A947YPA3-F1
#
_entry.id   AF-A0A947YPA3-F1
#
_cell.length_a   1.000
_cell.length_b   1.000
_cell.length_c   1.000
_cell.angle_alpha   90.00
_cell.angle_beta   90.00
_cell.angle_gamma   90.00
#
_symmetry.space_group_name_H-M   'P 1'
#
loop_
_entity.id
_entity.type
_entity.pdbx_description
1 polymer ?
#
loop_
_entity_poly.entity_id
_entity_poly.type
_entity_poly.pdbx_seq_one_letter_code
_entity_poly.pdbx_strand_id
1 'polypeptide(L)'
;MRQLLVECSDPGLVVSLAEEFENVLRQIDFTRARALHGQLRDLARELGPEFEKAWQGFRLEMPGDGGYPPTFGSRDTVDEEQLKPLLAQAAKRGLGQFELRNTLLLPQHGPAPETQEQYIRDLADSIRWGRWEELEIFSHPTGLPASMATYRRQIMDEYAGDVLHARASFPTVGHSWVRDSVERLKTALEEVNTRAEAVMEYELIRLDPAEVESNERIRWATLAARLGKEVEKWFLAAEEPLAYIYQRAALVHLVWTECHGWGPARPFLEERLQALIEQAGTIYTADGVAALRLLYKDMHRSPWDNLDSLPEEEEKEEEKA
;
A
#
# COMPACT_ATOMS: atom_id res chain seq x y z
N MET A 1 29.81 4.53 9.22
CA MET A 1 30.13 3.79 7.99
C MET A 1 28.89 2.98 7.64
N ARG A 2 28.12 3.40 6.63
CA ARG A 2 26.99 2.66 6.03
C ARG A 2 26.97 3.04 4.55
N GLN A 3 26.99 2.03 3.68
CA GLN A 3 27.29 2.13 2.26
C GLN A 3 26.44 1.06 1.53
N LEU A 4 25.92 1.42 0.33
CA LEU A 4 25.55 0.58 -0.85
C LEU A 4 24.19 -0.19 -0.82
N LEU A 5 23.41 -0.40 -1.89
CA LEU A 5 23.52 -0.39 -3.40
C LEU A 5 22.24 0.26 -4.04
N VAL A 6 22.19 0.93 -5.21
CA VAL A 6 22.45 0.66 -6.67
C VAL A 6 21.46 -0.28 -7.38
N GLU A 7 20.59 0.25 -8.27
CA GLU A 7 20.18 -0.37 -9.55
C GLU A 7 19.47 0.63 -10.53
N CYS A 8 19.57 0.33 -11.85
CA CYS A 8 19.35 1.21 -13.02
C CYS A 8 18.05 0.92 -13.80
N SER A 9 17.33 1.95 -14.31
CA SER A 9 16.47 1.89 -15.53
C SER A 9 15.82 3.24 -15.95
N ASP A 10 16.40 3.96 -16.94
CA ASP A 10 16.01 5.24 -17.60
C ASP A 10 14.50 5.62 -17.75
N PRO A 11 14.10 6.92 -17.98
CA PRO A 11 14.69 8.18 -17.51
C PRO A 11 13.64 9.13 -16.84
N GLY A 12 14.01 9.72 -15.70
CA GLY A 12 13.36 10.87 -15.06
C GLY A 12 13.99 11.09 -13.69
N LEU A 13 14.36 12.32 -13.33
CA LEU A 13 15.22 12.57 -12.18
C LEU A 13 14.46 12.95 -10.92
N VAL A 14 14.70 12.20 -9.85
CA VAL A 14 14.13 12.38 -8.52
C VAL A 14 15.23 12.73 -7.52
N VAL A 15 15.05 13.75 -6.69
CA VAL A 15 15.95 14.02 -5.54
C VAL A 15 15.33 13.43 -4.29
N SER A 16 15.67 12.17 -3.97
CA SER A 16 15.18 11.53 -2.76
C SER A 16 15.99 11.98 -1.55
N LEU A 17 15.35 12.38 -0.44
CA LEU A 17 16.02 12.47 0.85
C LEU A 17 16.42 11.04 1.20
N ALA A 18 17.68 10.65 1.14
CA ALA A 18 18.12 9.24 1.21
C ALA A 18 17.91 8.55 2.59
N GLU A 19 16.91 8.97 3.35
CA GLU A 19 16.61 8.53 4.70
C GLU A 19 15.51 7.46 4.67
N GLU A 20 15.77 6.27 5.22
CA GLU A 20 14.77 5.20 5.39
C GLU A 20 13.41 5.78 5.86
N PHE A 21 12.27 5.27 5.38
CA PHE A 21 10.96 5.84 5.73
C PHE A 21 10.73 5.95 7.24
N GLU A 22 11.26 5.01 8.01
CA GLU A 22 11.31 5.10 9.47
C GLU A 22 11.99 6.37 9.98
N ASN A 23 13.09 6.78 9.35
CA ASN A 23 13.82 7.99 9.71
C ASN A 23 13.04 9.25 9.34
N VAL A 24 12.33 9.26 8.20
CA VAL A 24 11.41 10.34 7.83
C VAL A 24 10.35 10.52 8.90
N LEU A 25 9.68 9.43 9.31
CA LEU A 25 8.67 9.47 10.37
C LEU A 25 9.22 9.93 11.71
N ARG A 26 10.51 9.70 12.00
CA ARG A 26 11.18 10.11 13.25
C ARG A 26 11.74 11.53 13.25
N GLN A 27 12.18 12.05 12.10
CA GLN A 27 13.08 13.20 12.05
C GLN A 27 12.65 14.31 11.09
N ILE A 28 11.80 14.02 10.11
CA ILE A 28 11.41 14.98 9.08
C ILE A 28 9.93 15.32 9.23
N ASP A 29 9.66 16.44 9.89
CA ASP A 29 8.35 17.10 9.84
C ASP A 29 8.23 18.01 8.61
N PHE A 30 7.03 18.52 8.34
CA PHE A 30 6.76 19.39 7.20
C PHE A 30 7.63 20.66 7.22
N THR A 31 7.88 21.23 8.40
CA THR A 31 8.71 22.44 8.53
C THR A 31 10.15 22.15 8.11
N ARG A 32 10.70 21.01 8.55
CA ARG A 32 12.02 20.53 8.20
C ARG A 32 12.12 20.21 6.72
N ALA A 33 11.13 19.52 6.15
CA ALA A 33 11.05 19.23 4.72
C ALA A 33 11.08 20.52 3.88
N ARG A 34 10.30 21.55 4.27
CA ARG A 34 10.30 22.86 3.61
C ARG A 34 11.63 23.60 3.75
N ALA A 35 12.26 23.53 4.92
CA ALA A 35 13.57 24.15 5.13
C ALA A 35 14.64 23.52 4.24
N LEU A 36 14.66 22.19 4.14
CA LEU A 36 15.58 21.44 3.26
C LEU A 36 15.34 21.80 1.78
N HIS A 37 14.09 21.88 1.35
CA HIS A 37 13.75 22.33 0.00
C HIS A 37 14.28 23.76 -0.27
N GLY A 38 14.14 24.68 0.69
CA GLY A 38 14.69 26.03 0.60
C GLY A 38 16.21 26.04 0.46
N GLN A 39 16.91 25.25 1.29
CA GLN A 39 18.37 25.14 1.26
C GLN A 39 18.90 24.55 -0.07
N LEU A 40 18.21 23.55 -0.63
CA LEU A 40 18.57 22.98 -1.93
C LEU A 40 18.31 23.95 -3.08
N ARG A 41 17.22 24.72 -3.02
CA ARG A 41 16.93 25.79 -3.98
C ARG A 41 18.00 26.88 -3.95
N ASP A 42 18.41 27.29 -2.75
CA ASP A 42 19.44 28.32 -2.59
C ASP A 42 20.80 27.80 -3.08
N LEU A 43 21.12 26.53 -2.80
CA LEU A 43 22.31 25.88 -3.37
C LEU A 43 22.27 25.81 -4.90
N ALA A 44 21.13 25.48 -5.50
CA ALA A 44 20.97 25.47 -6.95
C ALA A 44 21.22 26.86 -7.56
N ARG A 45 20.71 27.91 -6.93
CA ARG A 45 21.01 29.31 -7.32
C ARG A 45 22.49 29.66 -7.24
N GLU A 46 23.16 29.21 -6.18
CA GLU A 46 24.60 29.44 -6.01
C GLU A 46 25.45 28.73 -7.08
N LEU A 47 25.04 27.54 -7.51
CA LEU A 47 25.77 26.76 -8.52
C LEU A 47 25.55 27.29 -9.93
N GLY A 48 24.42 27.93 -10.20
CA GLY A 48 24.19 28.73 -11.41
C GLY A 48 22.81 28.56 -12.03
N PRO A 49 22.51 29.32 -13.10
CA PRO A 49 21.18 29.35 -13.73
C PRO A 49 20.73 28.00 -14.29
N GLU A 50 21.67 27.15 -14.72
CA GLU A 50 21.41 25.81 -15.25
C GLU A 50 20.89 24.86 -14.14
N PHE A 51 21.49 24.94 -12.95
CA PHE A 51 21.06 24.20 -11.77
C PHE A 51 19.72 24.70 -11.23
N GLU A 52 19.50 26.03 -11.20
CA GLU A 52 18.21 26.60 -10.79
C GLU A 52 17.09 26.19 -11.75
N LYS A 53 17.33 26.22 -13.06
CA LYS A 53 16.37 25.78 -14.07
C LYS A 53 16.07 24.29 -13.95
N ALA A 54 17.10 23.47 -13.72
CA ALA A 54 16.91 22.04 -13.44
C ALA A 54 16.07 21.84 -12.17
N TRP A 55 16.33 22.60 -11.10
CA TRP A 55 15.62 22.54 -9.82
C TRP A 55 14.16 23.05 -9.87
N GLN A 56 13.82 23.99 -10.76
CA GLN A 56 12.46 24.56 -10.86
C GLN A 56 11.36 23.53 -11.15
N GLY A 57 11.70 22.42 -11.80
CA GLY A 57 10.76 21.34 -12.10
C GLY A 57 10.45 20.42 -10.91
N PHE A 58 11.15 20.57 -9.78
CA PHE A 58 11.10 19.62 -8.66
C PHE A 58 10.06 20.00 -7.61
N ARG A 59 9.21 19.05 -7.24
CA ARG A 59 8.25 19.14 -6.12
C ARG A 59 8.53 18.10 -5.07
N LEU A 60 8.41 18.46 -3.79
CA LEU A 60 8.53 17.51 -2.68
C LEU A 60 7.43 16.47 -2.80
N GLU A 61 7.76 15.23 -3.16
CA GLU A 61 6.87 14.10 -3.00
C GLU A 61 7.32 13.29 -1.77
N MET A 62 6.38 12.52 -1.26
CA MET A 62 6.55 11.67 -0.08
C MET A 62 6.44 10.19 -0.51
N PRO A 63 6.96 9.24 0.29
CA PRO A 63 7.40 7.94 -0.21
C PRO A 63 6.28 7.10 -0.83
N GLY A 64 6.29 7.02 -2.15
CA GLY A 64 5.36 6.19 -2.92
C GLY A 64 6.08 5.44 -4.02
N ASP A 65 6.98 4.52 -3.66
CA ASP A 65 7.32 3.30 -4.42
C ASP A 65 8.45 2.51 -3.71
N GLY A 66 8.29 1.19 -3.63
CA GLY A 66 9.38 0.22 -3.48
C GLY A 66 10.26 0.19 -2.24
N GLY A 67 9.81 0.67 -1.09
CA GLY A 67 10.61 0.58 0.15
C GLY A 67 11.72 1.63 0.26
N TYR A 68 11.58 2.75 -0.46
CA TYR A 68 12.56 3.82 -0.50
C TYR A 68 11.94 5.21 -0.17
N PRO A 69 12.77 6.24 0.12
CA PRO A 69 12.35 7.50 0.73
C PRO A 69 11.53 8.43 -0.19
N PRO A 70 10.97 9.56 0.32
CA PRO A 70 10.29 10.62 -0.44
C PRO A 70 10.90 10.89 -1.81
N THR A 71 10.07 10.83 -2.86
CA THR A 71 10.46 11.12 -4.26
C THR A 71 10.15 12.58 -4.60
N PHE A 72 10.52 13.09 -5.77
CA PHE A 72 10.15 14.44 -6.19
C PHE A 72 9.81 14.37 -7.68
N GLY A 73 8.61 14.75 -8.07
CA GLY A 73 8.12 14.56 -9.43
C GLY A 73 8.61 15.66 -10.36
N SER A 74 8.90 15.29 -11.61
CA SER A 74 9.21 16.23 -12.70
C SER A 74 8.39 15.91 -13.95
N ARG A 75 8.05 16.95 -14.71
CA ARG A 75 7.64 16.82 -16.12
C ARG A 75 8.86 16.56 -16.99
N ASP A 76 8.67 15.71 -18.00
CA ASP A 76 9.58 15.34 -19.09
C ASP A 76 10.69 16.37 -19.35
N THR A 77 11.94 15.92 -19.29
CA THR A 77 13.22 16.65 -19.44
C THR A 77 13.85 17.16 -18.14
N VAL A 78 14.61 16.28 -17.49
CA VAL A 78 15.55 16.69 -16.45
C VAL A 78 16.99 16.41 -16.85
N ASP A 79 17.88 17.36 -16.55
CA ASP A 79 19.29 17.33 -16.89
C ASP A 79 20.13 16.70 -15.75
N GLU A 80 20.50 15.42 -15.91
CA GLU A 80 21.21 14.69 -14.85
C GLU A 80 22.62 15.23 -14.61
N GLU A 81 23.21 15.82 -15.65
CA GLU A 81 24.55 16.38 -15.60
C GLU A 81 24.61 17.57 -14.64
N GLN A 82 23.47 18.25 -14.43
CA GLN A 82 23.36 19.38 -13.51
C GLN A 82 22.88 18.95 -12.10
N LEU A 83 22.05 17.92 -11.99
CA LEU A 83 21.54 17.52 -10.67
C LEU A 83 22.51 16.68 -9.85
N LYS A 84 23.27 15.77 -10.46
CA LYS A 84 24.25 14.97 -9.70
C LYS A 84 25.28 15.86 -8.96
N PRO A 85 25.85 16.91 -9.57
CA PRO A 85 26.73 17.83 -8.86
C PRO A 85 26.04 18.62 -7.76
N LEU A 86 24.79 19.06 -7.96
CA LEU A 86 23.99 19.75 -6.92
C LEU A 86 23.84 18.88 -5.66
N LEU A 87 23.43 17.62 -5.84
CA LEU A 87 23.25 16.68 -4.73
C LEU A 87 24.56 16.32 -4.04
N ALA A 88 25.63 16.12 -4.82
CA ALA A 88 26.96 15.89 -4.28
C ALA A 88 27.45 17.09 -3.45
N GLN A 89 27.13 18.31 -3.87
CA GLN A 89 27.48 19.52 -3.14
C GLN A 89 26.62 19.71 -1.88
N ALA A 90 25.34 19.34 -1.92
CA ALA A 90 24.46 19.33 -0.76
C ALA A 90 24.99 18.37 0.32
N ALA A 91 25.45 17.17 -0.09
CA ALA A 91 26.09 16.20 0.80
C ALA A 91 27.41 16.72 1.40
N LYS A 92 28.27 17.35 0.59
CA LYS A 92 29.51 17.99 1.08
C LYS A 92 29.25 19.11 2.09
N ARG A 93 28.12 19.81 1.97
CA ARG A 93 27.70 20.87 2.89
C ARG A 93 26.92 20.37 4.11
N GLY A 94 26.71 19.05 4.23
CA GLY A 94 25.98 18.45 5.34
C GLY A 94 24.47 18.73 5.34
N LEU A 95 23.90 19.09 4.17
CA LEU A 95 22.46 19.31 4.03
C LEU A 95 21.66 17.99 4.02
N GLY A 96 22.30 16.90 3.61
CA GLY A 96 21.71 15.56 3.50
C GLY A 96 22.44 14.73 2.46
N GLN A 97 22.22 13.42 2.47
CA GLN A 97 22.60 12.55 1.35
C GLN A 97 21.35 12.32 0.50
N PHE A 98 21.53 12.32 -0.82
CA PHE A 98 20.43 12.28 -1.76
C PHE A 98 20.71 11.27 -2.87
N GLU A 99 19.68 10.55 -3.27
CA GLU A 99 19.74 9.57 -4.36
C GLU A 99 18.88 10.01 -5.54
N LEU A 100 19.35 9.63 -6.74
CA LEU A 100 18.73 9.93 -8.02
C LEU A 100 18.08 8.67 -8.58
N ARG A 101 16.75 8.67 -8.82
CA ARG A 101 15.95 7.49 -9.22
C ARG A 101 14.87 7.82 -10.26
N ASN A 102 14.27 6.78 -10.86
CA ASN A 102 13.15 6.86 -11.82
C ASN A 102 11.80 6.66 -11.11
N THR A 103 10.79 7.47 -11.43
CA THR A 103 9.41 7.28 -10.97
C THR A 103 8.41 7.50 -12.11
N LEU A 104 7.31 6.75 -12.08
CA LEU A 104 6.11 6.98 -12.88
C LEU A 104 5.19 7.93 -12.11
N LEU A 105 4.84 9.07 -12.72
CA LEU A 105 3.95 10.03 -12.09
C LEU A 105 2.49 9.55 -12.11
N LEU A 106 1.82 9.63 -10.96
CA LEU A 106 0.36 9.75 -10.92
C LEU A 106 -0.06 11.11 -11.54
N PRO A 107 -1.28 11.23 -12.09
CA PRO A 107 -1.76 12.44 -12.74
C PRO A 107 -1.56 13.70 -11.88
N GLN A 108 -0.64 14.58 -12.30
CA GLN A 108 -0.28 15.81 -11.58
C GLN A 108 -1.28 16.95 -11.83
N HIS A 109 -2.57 16.71 -11.68
CA HIS A 109 -3.61 17.74 -11.74
C HIS A 109 -3.92 18.36 -10.37
N GLY A 110 -2.96 18.31 -9.43
CA GLY A 110 -3.07 18.93 -8.11
C GLY A 110 -1.93 19.91 -7.79
N PRO A 111 -2.16 20.91 -6.92
CA PRO A 111 -1.08 21.73 -6.36
C PRO A 111 -0.10 20.82 -5.59
N ALA A 112 1.13 21.29 -5.35
CA ALA A 112 2.16 20.57 -4.58
C ALA A 112 1.62 20.17 -3.18
N PRO A 113 2.38 19.47 -2.31
CA PRO A 113 2.11 19.64 -0.88
C PRO A 113 2.44 21.09 -0.49
N GLU A 114 1.53 22.00 -0.80
CA GLU A 114 1.59 23.41 -0.41
C GLU A 114 1.27 23.55 1.09
N THR A 115 0.70 22.51 1.69
CA THR A 115 0.22 22.51 3.07
C THR A 115 0.67 21.27 3.86
N GLN A 116 0.69 21.42 5.18
CA GLN A 116 1.04 20.35 6.13
C GLN A 116 0.03 19.19 6.06
N GLU A 117 -1.24 19.47 5.76
CA GLU A 117 -2.28 18.46 5.64
C GLU A 117 -2.03 17.51 4.47
N GLN A 118 -1.54 18.02 3.34
CA GLN A 118 -1.19 17.17 2.20
C GLN A 118 0.00 16.27 2.55
N TYR A 119 1.03 16.83 3.19
CA TYR A 119 2.18 16.06 3.69
C TYR A 119 1.75 14.91 4.62
N ILE A 120 0.82 15.16 5.55
CA ILE A 120 0.27 14.14 6.45
C ILE A 120 -0.51 13.06 5.68
N ARG A 121 -1.29 13.43 4.65
CA ARG A 121 -1.99 12.47 3.79
C ARG A 121 -1.03 11.59 3.04
N ASP A 122 -0.01 12.18 2.44
CA ASP A 122 0.98 11.43 1.67
C ASP A 122 1.74 10.46 2.58
N LEU A 123 2.09 10.86 3.81
CA LEU A 123 2.65 9.96 4.82
C LEU A 123 1.69 8.81 5.15
N ALA A 124 0.40 9.07 5.32
CA ALA A 124 -0.58 8.03 5.60
C ALA A 124 -0.75 7.08 4.41
N ASP A 125 -0.79 7.59 3.19
CA ASP A 125 -0.84 6.80 1.97
C ASP A 125 0.44 5.99 1.76
N SER A 126 1.60 6.51 2.16
CA SER A 126 2.86 5.75 2.16
C SER A 126 2.80 4.54 3.11
N ILE A 127 2.21 4.71 4.29
CA ILE A 127 2.00 3.61 5.25
C ILE A 127 0.97 2.61 4.71
N ARG A 128 -0.08 3.09 4.03
CA ARG A 128 -1.16 2.27 3.49
C ARG A 128 -0.75 1.46 2.25
N TRP A 129 -0.11 2.13 1.30
CA TRP A 129 0.10 1.69 -0.08
C TRP A 129 1.56 1.54 -0.48
N GLY A 130 2.52 1.88 0.39
CA GLY A 130 3.94 1.68 0.09
C GLY A 130 4.13 0.24 -0.32
N ARG A 131 4.44 -0.02 -1.61
CA ARG A 131 4.31 -1.35 -2.25
C ARG A 131 5.07 -2.43 -1.49
N TRP A 132 4.37 -3.01 -0.53
CA TRP A 132 4.87 -4.06 0.34
C TRP A 132 5.16 -5.34 -0.44
N GLU A 133 4.63 -5.43 -1.67
CA GLU A 133 4.89 -6.49 -2.64
C GLU A 133 6.36 -6.49 -3.10
N GLU A 134 6.96 -5.31 -3.27
CA GLU A 134 8.37 -5.16 -3.68
C GLU A 134 9.35 -5.44 -2.52
N LEU A 135 8.87 -5.33 -1.28
CA LEU A 135 9.58 -5.76 -0.08
C LEU A 135 9.22 -7.20 0.35
N GLU A 136 8.36 -7.90 -0.41
CA GLU A 136 7.78 -9.21 -0.09
C GLU A 136 7.09 -9.28 1.29
N ILE A 137 6.67 -8.13 1.85
CA ILE A 137 6.04 -8.03 3.16
C ILE A 137 4.52 -8.28 3.04
N PHE A 138 3.79 -7.54 2.20
CA PHE A 138 2.33 -7.66 2.06
C PHE A 138 1.90 -7.55 0.58
N SER A 139 0.79 -8.18 0.18
CA SER A 139 0.21 -8.04 -1.16
C SER A 139 -1.26 -7.72 -1.09
N HIS A 140 -1.77 -6.81 -1.93
CA HIS A 140 -3.20 -6.46 -1.96
C HIS A 140 -3.77 -6.60 -3.39
N PRO A 141 -4.81 -7.42 -3.63
CA PRO A 141 -5.58 -8.20 -2.64
C PRO A 141 -4.77 -9.36 -2.05
N THR A 142 -5.01 -9.71 -0.78
CA THR A 142 -4.26 -10.78 -0.12
C THR A 142 -4.79 -12.14 -0.58
N GLY A 143 -3.94 -12.98 -1.17
CA GLY A 143 -4.31 -14.36 -1.52
C GLY A 143 -4.67 -15.20 -0.29
N LEU A 144 -5.39 -16.31 -0.48
CA LEU A 144 -5.49 -17.36 0.54
C LEU A 144 -4.11 -17.92 0.88
N PRO A 145 -3.89 -18.45 2.11
CA PRO A 145 -2.74 -19.29 2.39
C PRO A 145 -2.60 -20.40 1.35
N ALA A 146 -1.36 -20.77 1.00
CA ALA A 146 -1.11 -21.61 -0.18
C ALA A 146 -1.83 -22.98 -0.12
N SER A 147 -1.88 -23.59 1.07
CA SER A 147 -2.62 -24.83 1.31
C SER A 147 -4.13 -24.66 1.10
N MET A 148 -4.69 -23.55 1.58
CA MET A 148 -6.11 -23.23 1.44
C MET A 148 -6.49 -22.86 0.00
N ALA A 149 -5.61 -22.17 -0.72
CA ALA A 149 -5.79 -21.89 -2.15
C ALA A 149 -5.83 -23.19 -2.97
N THR A 150 -4.92 -24.13 -2.66
CA THR A 150 -4.87 -25.44 -3.31
C THR A 150 -6.12 -26.26 -3.01
N TYR A 151 -6.52 -26.32 -1.73
CA TYR A 151 -7.73 -27.02 -1.33
C TYR A 151 -8.98 -26.43 -1.98
N ARG A 152 -9.13 -25.10 -1.94
CA ARG A 152 -10.27 -24.41 -2.59
C ARG A 152 -10.33 -24.67 -4.09
N ARG A 153 -9.18 -24.75 -4.77
CA ARG A 153 -9.14 -25.10 -6.21
C ARG A 153 -9.62 -26.54 -6.44
N GLN A 154 -9.17 -27.50 -5.64
CA GLN A 154 -9.57 -28.90 -5.77
C GLN A 154 -11.09 -29.09 -5.62
N ILE A 155 -11.70 -28.48 -4.61
CA ILE A 155 -13.16 -28.55 -4.43
C ILE A 155 -13.91 -27.75 -5.49
N MET A 156 -13.36 -26.63 -6.00
CA MET A 156 -13.98 -25.94 -7.14
C MET A 156 -14.02 -26.85 -8.37
N ASP A 157 -12.94 -27.57 -8.65
CA ASP A 157 -12.90 -28.52 -9.76
C ASP A 157 -13.86 -29.70 -9.53
N GLU A 158 -13.96 -30.23 -8.31
CA GLU A 158 -14.88 -31.32 -7.95
C GLU A 158 -16.36 -30.92 -8.11
N TYR A 159 -16.78 -29.79 -7.54
CA TYR A 159 -18.20 -29.42 -7.50
C TYR A 159 -18.65 -28.58 -8.70
N ALA A 160 -17.91 -27.52 -9.02
CA ALA A 160 -18.28 -26.62 -10.13
C ALA A 160 -17.79 -27.16 -11.47
N GLY A 161 -16.62 -27.81 -11.51
CA GLY A 161 -16.11 -28.46 -12.70
C GLY A 161 -17.08 -29.51 -13.24
N ASP A 162 -17.65 -30.36 -12.38
CA ASP A 162 -18.64 -31.37 -12.79
C ASP A 162 -19.86 -30.76 -13.51
N VAL A 163 -20.35 -29.61 -13.03
CA VAL A 163 -21.46 -28.88 -13.68
C VAL A 163 -21.06 -28.43 -15.07
N LEU A 164 -19.85 -27.89 -15.23
CA LEU A 164 -19.34 -27.41 -16.53
C LEU A 164 -19.09 -28.57 -17.52
N HIS A 165 -18.45 -29.65 -17.06
CA HIS A 165 -18.16 -30.83 -17.88
C HIS A 165 -19.45 -31.55 -18.33
N ALA A 166 -20.45 -31.64 -17.45
CA ALA A 166 -21.75 -32.20 -17.79
C ALA A 166 -22.43 -31.39 -18.91
N ARG A 167 -22.33 -30.05 -18.89
CA ARG A 167 -22.91 -29.20 -19.94
C ARG A 167 -22.16 -29.27 -21.27
N ALA A 168 -20.84 -29.42 -21.23
CA ALA A 168 -20.05 -29.67 -22.44
C ALA A 168 -20.42 -31.01 -23.10
N SER A 169 -20.74 -32.02 -22.28
CA SER A 169 -21.07 -33.38 -22.76
C SER A 169 -22.52 -33.54 -23.24
N PHE A 170 -23.45 -32.72 -22.72
CA PHE A 170 -24.89 -32.79 -23.03
C PHE A 170 -25.46 -31.41 -23.38
N PRO A 171 -25.18 -30.89 -24.60
CA PRO A 171 -25.59 -29.54 -24.98
C PRO A 171 -27.11 -29.44 -25.08
N THR A 172 -27.68 -28.51 -24.32
CA THR A 172 -29.08 -28.08 -24.42
C THR A 172 -29.12 -26.66 -24.98
N VAL A 173 -30.21 -26.27 -25.65
CA VAL A 173 -30.29 -25.00 -26.41
C VAL A 173 -31.42 -24.12 -25.86
N GLY A 174 -31.27 -22.79 -25.94
CA GLY A 174 -32.28 -21.81 -25.51
C GLY A 174 -32.05 -21.21 -24.12
N HIS A 175 -33.02 -20.43 -23.60
CA HIS A 175 -32.84 -19.74 -22.32
C HIS A 175 -32.94 -20.64 -21.08
N SER A 176 -33.58 -21.80 -21.18
CA SER A 176 -33.80 -22.71 -20.05
C SER A 176 -32.49 -23.33 -19.55
N TRP A 177 -31.62 -23.78 -20.45
CA TRP A 177 -30.38 -24.45 -20.02
C TRP A 177 -29.39 -23.48 -19.36
N VAL A 178 -29.35 -22.20 -19.79
CA VAL A 178 -28.53 -21.17 -19.15
C VAL A 178 -29.00 -20.97 -17.71
N ARG A 179 -30.31 -20.80 -17.51
CA ARG A 179 -30.91 -20.64 -16.18
C ARG A 179 -30.63 -21.84 -15.28
N ASP A 180 -30.84 -23.05 -15.79
CA ASP A 180 -30.60 -24.28 -15.03
C ASP A 180 -29.12 -24.48 -14.69
N SER A 181 -28.21 -24.00 -15.55
CA SER A 181 -26.77 -24.07 -15.29
C SER A 181 -26.33 -23.05 -14.24
N VAL A 182 -26.88 -21.84 -14.29
CA VAL A 182 -26.63 -20.81 -13.27
C VAL A 182 -27.11 -21.30 -11.90
N GLU A 183 -28.30 -21.89 -11.81
CA GLU A 183 -28.83 -22.38 -10.53
C GLU A 183 -27.97 -23.51 -9.96
N ARG A 184 -27.60 -24.49 -10.79
CA ARG A 184 -26.73 -25.60 -10.38
C ARG A 184 -25.34 -25.13 -9.98
N LEU A 185 -24.77 -24.19 -10.74
CA LEU A 185 -23.46 -23.61 -10.42
C LEU A 185 -23.53 -22.83 -9.11
N LYS A 186 -24.61 -22.07 -8.87
CA LYS A 186 -24.82 -21.37 -7.61
C LYS A 186 -24.84 -22.33 -6.42
N THR A 187 -25.63 -23.41 -6.49
CA THR A 187 -25.65 -24.45 -5.44
C THR A 187 -24.27 -25.09 -5.25
N ALA A 188 -23.54 -25.38 -6.33
CA ALA A 188 -22.19 -25.94 -6.25
C ALA A 188 -21.21 -24.97 -5.58
N LEU A 189 -21.29 -23.68 -5.89
CA LEU A 189 -20.45 -22.64 -5.28
C LEU A 189 -20.79 -22.43 -3.79
N GLU A 190 -22.07 -22.51 -3.41
CA GLU A 190 -22.50 -22.48 -2.01
C GLU A 190 -21.91 -23.67 -1.23
N GLU A 191 -21.97 -24.87 -1.77
CA GLU A 191 -21.38 -26.07 -1.17
C GLU A 191 -19.85 -25.96 -1.03
N VAL A 192 -19.17 -25.51 -2.10
CA VAL A 192 -17.74 -25.23 -2.07
C VAL A 192 -17.41 -24.23 -0.97
N ASN A 193 -18.21 -23.17 -0.83
CA ASN A 193 -17.95 -22.16 0.18
C ASN A 193 -18.06 -22.73 1.59
N THR A 194 -19.13 -23.46 1.90
CA THR A 194 -19.33 -24.08 3.22
C THR A 194 -18.20 -25.06 3.56
N ARG A 195 -17.76 -25.88 2.60
CA ARG A 195 -16.67 -26.85 2.83
C ARG A 195 -15.30 -26.20 2.94
N ALA A 196 -15.05 -25.18 2.13
CA ALA A 196 -13.82 -24.39 2.20
C ALA A 196 -13.70 -23.75 3.58
N GLU A 197 -14.76 -23.06 4.02
CA GLU A 197 -14.82 -22.38 5.31
C GLU A 197 -14.57 -23.35 6.46
N ALA A 198 -15.24 -24.51 6.49
CA ALA A 198 -15.06 -25.49 7.56
C ALA A 198 -13.59 -25.96 7.70
N VAL A 199 -12.89 -26.19 6.57
CA VAL A 199 -11.48 -26.58 6.60
C VAL A 199 -10.58 -25.40 6.97
N MET A 200 -10.88 -24.20 6.47
CA MET A 200 -10.14 -22.98 6.83
C MET A 200 -10.25 -22.68 8.33
N GLU A 201 -11.44 -22.78 8.92
CA GLU A 201 -11.65 -22.64 10.36
C GLU A 201 -10.88 -23.70 11.15
N TYR A 202 -10.93 -24.96 10.70
CA TYR A 202 -10.19 -26.05 11.34
C TYR A 202 -8.68 -25.80 11.34
N GLU A 203 -8.10 -25.40 10.21
CA GLU A 203 -6.67 -25.13 10.10
C GLU A 203 -6.24 -23.88 10.88
N LEU A 204 -7.08 -22.83 10.92
CA LEU A 204 -6.84 -21.63 11.74
C LEU A 204 -6.69 -21.99 13.22
N ILE A 205 -7.46 -22.95 13.72
CA ILE A 205 -7.38 -23.43 15.10
C ILE A 205 -6.17 -24.34 15.28
N ARG A 206 -5.99 -25.31 14.37
CA ARG A 206 -5.00 -26.40 14.50
C ARG A 206 -3.56 -25.95 14.36
N LEU A 207 -3.25 -25.10 13.38
CA LEU A 207 -1.88 -24.73 13.04
C LEU A 207 -1.27 -23.82 14.10
N ASP A 208 -0.02 -24.08 14.46
CA ASP A 208 0.79 -23.16 15.26
C ASP A 208 1.43 -22.12 14.33
N PRO A 209 1.20 -20.81 14.52
CA PRO A 209 1.82 -19.78 13.70
C PRO A 209 3.36 -19.82 13.73
N ALA A 210 3.97 -20.35 14.80
CA ALA A 210 5.42 -20.48 14.90
C ALA A 210 6.02 -21.45 13.86
N GLU A 211 5.24 -22.42 13.39
CA GLU A 211 5.64 -23.41 12.37
C GLU A 211 5.40 -22.93 10.94
N VAL A 212 4.80 -21.74 10.76
CA VAL A 212 4.47 -21.16 9.46
C VAL A 212 5.48 -20.07 9.11
N GLU A 213 5.90 -20.04 7.84
CA GLU A 213 6.77 -19.00 7.28
C GLU A 213 6.19 -17.60 7.46
N SER A 214 7.04 -16.60 7.74
CA SER A 214 6.61 -15.24 8.12
C SER A 214 5.66 -14.59 7.11
N ASN A 215 5.90 -14.79 5.81
CA ASN A 215 5.04 -14.27 4.73
C ASN A 215 3.66 -14.96 4.68
N GLU A 216 3.58 -16.25 4.96
CA GLU A 216 2.32 -16.99 5.02
C GLU A 216 1.51 -16.61 6.26
N ARG A 217 2.14 -16.23 7.38
CA ARG A 217 1.43 -15.77 8.60
C ARG A 217 0.49 -14.60 8.32
N ILE A 218 0.88 -13.70 7.41
CA ILE A 218 0.05 -12.56 6.99
C ILE A 218 -1.20 -13.03 6.24
N ARG A 219 -1.05 -14.00 5.31
CA ARG A 219 -2.20 -14.60 4.61
C ARG A 219 -3.13 -15.32 5.59
N TRP A 220 -2.57 -15.96 6.62
CA TRP A 220 -3.36 -16.55 7.69
C TRP A 220 -4.05 -15.50 8.57
N ALA A 221 -3.39 -14.38 8.88
CA ALA A 221 -3.99 -13.27 9.64
C ALA A 221 -5.17 -12.64 8.87
N THR A 222 -5.03 -12.44 7.56
CA THR A 222 -6.14 -11.94 6.72
C THR A 222 -7.29 -12.96 6.60
N LEU A 223 -6.99 -14.26 6.46
CA LEU A 223 -8.01 -15.31 6.49
C LEU A 223 -8.74 -15.37 7.84
N ALA A 224 -8.00 -15.29 8.95
CA ALA A 224 -8.52 -15.22 10.31
C ALA A 224 -9.50 -14.06 10.48
N ALA A 225 -9.13 -12.89 9.96
CA ALA A 225 -9.97 -11.69 9.92
C ALA A 225 -11.24 -11.85 9.08
N ARG A 226 -11.13 -12.41 7.87
CA ARG A 226 -12.28 -12.68 6.97
C ARG A 226 -13.32 -13.59 7.63
N LEU A 227 -12.87 -14.61 8.35
CA LEU A 227 -13.75 -15.58 9.03
C LEU A 227 -14.12 -15.16 10.46
N GLY A 228 -13.44 -14.16 11.03
CA GLY A 228 -13.63 -13.75 12.42
C GLY A 228 -13.20 -14.82 13.44
N LYS A 229 -12.17 -15.62 13.13
CA LYS A 229 -11.69 -16.74 13.94
C LYS A 229 -10.20 -16.62 14.20
N GLU A 230 -9.75 -16.86 15.44
CA GLU A 230 -8.32 -16.87 15.81
C GLU A 230 -7.56 -15.60 15.38
N VAL A 231 -8.27 -14.46 15.31
CA VAL A 231 -7.73 -13.19 14.77
C VAL A 231 -6.50 -12.75 15.53
N GLU A 232 -6.59 -12.66 16.85
CA GLU A 232 -5.49 -12.22 17.71
C GLU A 232 -4.26 -13.13 17.58
N LYS A 233 -4.47 -14.46 17.58
CA LYS A 233 -3.41 -15.47 17.43
C LYS A 233 -2.59 -15.23 16.16
N TRP A 234 -3.26 -15.14 15.02
CA TRP A 234 -2.59 -14.99 13.74
C TRP A 234 -2.07 -13.58 13.50
N PHE A 235 -2.78 -12.56 13.97
CA PHE A 235 -2.34 -11.18 13.86
C PHE A 235 -1.02 -10.96 14.63
N LEU A 236 -0.94 -11.36 15.90
CA LEU A 236 0.27 -11.17 16.70
C LEU A 236 1.47 -11.91 16.11
N ALA A 237 1.26 -13.10 15.54
CA ALA A 237 2.33 -13.86 14.89
C ALA A 237 2.82 -13.23 13.57
N ALA A 238 1.93 -12.56 12.84
CA ALA A 238 2.27 -11.78 11.65
C ALA A 238 2.93 -10.44 12.00
N GLU A 239 2.60 -9.87 13.16
CA GLU A 239 3.13 -8.61 13.65
C GLU A 239 4.55 -8.75 14.25
N GLU A 240 4.84 -9.87 14.91
CA GLU A 240 6.12 -10.15 15.58
C GLU A 240 7.38 -9.81 14.76
N PRO A 241 7.52 -10.19 13.48
CA PRO A 241 8.72 -9.88 12.69
C PRO A 241 8.82 -8.40 12.27
N LEU A 242 7.78 -7.58 12.47
CA LEU A 242 7.72 -6.20 11.98
C LEU A 242 8.40 -5.25 12.98
N ALA A 243 9.62 -4.83 12.64
CA ALA A 243 10.46 -4.00 13.50
C ALA A 243 9.85 -2.60 13.76
N TYR A 244 9.19 -2.00 12.76
CA TYR A 244 8.80 -0.60 12.81
C TYR A 244 7.30 -0.41 13.06
N ILE A 245 6.94 0.71 13.69
CA ILE A 245 5.53 1.02 14.02
C ILE A 245 4.71 1.17 12.75
N TYR A 246 5.26 1.84 11.73
CA TYR A 246 4.56 2.02 10.46
C TYR A 246 4.25 0.71 9.75
N GLN A 247 5.13 -0.30 9.82
CA GLN A 247 4.89 -1.64 9.27
C GLN A 247 3.74 -2.34 10.00
N ARG A 248 3.72 -2.25 11.33
CA ARG A 248 2.64 -2.81 12.16
C ARG A 248 1.31 -2.11 11.89
N ALA A 249 1.33 -0.79 11.70
CA ALA A 249 0.14 -0.02 11.32
C ALA A 249 -0.38 -0.40 9.92
N ALA A 250 0.53 -0.65 8.97
CA ALA A 250 0.18 -1.16 7.64
C ALA A 250 -0.48 -2.54 7.72
N LEU A 251 0.02 -3.45 8.57
CA LEU A 251 -0.62 -4.74 8.82
C LEU A 251 -2.03 -4.57 9.39
N VAL A 252 -2.23 -3.68 10.37
CA VAL A 252 -3.58 -3.39 10.90
C VAL A 252 -4.51 -2.93 9.78
N HIS A 253 -4.06 -1.99 8.95
CA HIS A 253 -4.86 -1.47 7.85
C HIS A 253 -5.20 -2.55 6.81
N LEU A 254 -4.23 -3.39 6.44
CA LEU A 254 -4.44 -4.51 5.53
C LEU A 254 -5.51 -5.47 6.06
N VAL A 255 -5.35 -5.95 7.30
CA VAL A 255 -6.28 -6.89 7.93
C VAL A 255 -7.66 -6.25 8.10
N TRP A 256 -7.73 -4.94 8.39
CA TRP A 256 -8.98 -4.19 8.43
C TRP A 256 -9.74 -4.20 7.10
N THR A 257 -9.04 -3.94 5.99
CA THR A 257 -9.65 -3.92 4.66
C THR A 257 -10.24 -5.27 4.26
N GLU A 258 -9.63 -6.36 4.73
CA GLU A 258 -10.08 -7.74 4.50
C GLU A 258 -11.31 -8.13 5.36
N CYS A 259 -11.55 -7.43 6.47
CA CYS A 259 -12.82 -7.52 7.22
C CYS A 259 -13.94 -6.66 6.59
N HIS A 260 -13.66 -5.89 5.54
CA HIS A 260 -14.59 -4.92 4.93
C HIS A 260 -15.27 -3.97 5.93
N GLY A 261 -14.65 -3.71 7.08
CA GLY A 261 -15.19 -2.85 8.15
C GLY A 261 -16.24 -3.51 9.07
N TRP A 262 -16.49 -4.82 8.92
CA TRP A 262 -17.48 -5.58 9.71
C TRP A 262 -16.83 -6.81 10.36
N GLY A 263 -17.36 -7.26 11.50
CA GLY A 263 -16.98 -8.53 12.12
C GLY A 263 -16.23 -8.44 13.45
N PRO A 264 -15.95 -9.58 14.10
CA PRO A 264 -15.45 -9.64 15.47
C PRO A 264 -13.98 -9.22 15.62
N ALA A 265 -13.23 -9.11 14.51
CA ALA A 265 -11.86 -8.63 14.49
C ALA A 265 -11.73 -7.13 14.80
N ARG A 266 -12.79 -6.36 14.54
CA ARG A 266 -12.77 -4.89 14.55
C ARG A 266 -12.31 -4.27 15.87
N PRO A 267 -12.88 -4.61 17.04
CA PRO A 267 -12.47 -4.00 18.30
C PRO A 267 -10.99 -4.23 18.60
N PHE A 268 -10.50 -5.44 18.29
CA PHE A 268 -9.09 -5.79 18.44
C PHE A 268 -8.20 -4.92 17.52
N LEU A 269 -8.53 -4.80 16.23
CA LEU A 269 -7.74 -4.00 15.28
C LEU A 269 -7.75 -2.51 15.62
N GLU A 270 -8.88 -1.97 16.09
CA GLU A 270 -8.99 -0.57 16.57
C GLU A 270 -8.07 -0.35 17.78
N GLU A 271 -8.12 -1.23 18.78
CA GLU A 271 -7.25 -1.18 19.96
C GLU A 271 -5.77 -1.28 19.58
N ARG A 272 -5.42 -2.19 18.66
CA ARG A 272 -4.05 -2.34 18.16
C ARG A 272 -3.54 -1.06 17.49
N LEU A 273 -4.30 -0.44 16.59
CA LEU A 273 -3.85 0.79 15.93
C LEU A 273 -3.75 1.95 16.92
N GLN A 274 -4.68 2.05 17.88
CA GLN A 274 -4.61 3.09 18.90
C GLN A 274 -3.35 2.94 19.77
N ALA A 275 -3.00 1.72 20.19
CA ALA A 275 -1.77 1.44 20.91
C ALA A 275 -0.51 1.81 20.09
N LEU A 276 -0.52 1.55 18.78
CA LEU A 276 0.58 1.95 17.88
C LEU A 276 0.69 3.48 17.75
N ILE A 277 -0.44 4.20 17.70
CA ILE A 277 -0.47 5.68 17.70
C ILE A 277 0.12 6.24 18.99
N GLU A 278 -0.23 5.65 20.15
CA GLU A 278 0.32 6.05 21.45
C GLU A 278 1.83 5.80 21.51
N GLN A 279 2.28 4.64 21.04
CA GLN A 279 3.72 4.31 20.94
C GLN A 279 4.44 5.31 20.03
N ALA A 280 3.86 5.61 18.86
CA ALA A 280 4.41 6.56 17.90
C ALA A 280 4.55 7.97 18.48
N GLY A 281 3.68 8.37 19.42
CA GLY A 281 3.76 9.67 20.10
C GLY A 281 5.09 9.93 20.82
N THR A 282 5.87 8.88 21.10
CA THR A 282 7.19 8.99 21.75
C THR A 282 8.38 8.87 20.79
N ILE A 283 8.14 8.47 19.53
CA ILE A 283 9.18 8.09 18.56
C ILE A 283 9.12 8.92 17.28
N TYR A 284 7.92 9.17 16.78
CA TYR A 284 7.67 9.86 15.51
C TYR A 284 7.45 11.36 15.71
N THR A 285 7.65 12.11 14.62
CA THR A 285 7.26 13.51 14.53
C THR A 285 5.76 13.67 14.69
N ALA A 286 5.30 14.89 15.01
CA ALA A 286 3.87 15.19 15.10
C ALA A 286 3.11 14.85 13.81
N ASP A 287 3.74 15.03 12.65
CA ASP A 287 3.18 14.72 11.35
C ASP A 287 3.10 13.20 11.10
N GLY A 288 4.13 12.43 11.51
CA GLY A 288 4.09 10.97 11.47
C GLY A 288 3.00 10.37 12.37
N VAL A 289 2.80 10.94 13.57
CA VAL A 289 1.68 10.57 14.45
C VAL A 289 0.34 10.96 13.83
N ALA A 290 0.26 12.14 13.20
CA ALA A 290 -0.96 12.59 12.51
C ALA A 290 -1.32 11.68 11.33
N ALA A 291 -0.32 11.15 10.61
CA ALA A 291 -0.52 10.18 9.54
C ALA A 291 -1.15 8.88 10.05
N LEU A 292 -0.66 8.33 11.18
CA LEU A 292 -1.26 7.16 11.82
C LEU A 292 -2.70 7.44 12.31
N ARG A 293 -2.96 8.64 12.85
CA ARG A 293 -4.31 9.05 13.23
C ARG A 293 -5.24 9.21 12.02
N LEU A 294 -4.70 9.62 10.87
CA LEU A 294 -5.46 9.69 9.64
C LEU A 294 -5.86 8.29 9.17
N LEU A 295 -4.95 7.30 9.23
CA LEU A 295 -5.30 5.90 8.96
C LEU A 295 -6.43 5.40 9.88
N TYR A 296 -6.32 5.68 11.18
CA TYR A 296 -7.37 5.32 12.14
C TYR A 296 -8.71 5.96 11.79
N LYS A 297 -8.71 7.26 11.45
CA LYS A 297 -9.92 7.97 11.02
C LYS A 297 -10.52 7.35 9.75
N ASP A 298 -9.69 6.98 8.79
CA ASP A 298 -10.13 6.40 7.52
C ASP A 298 -10.69 4.99 7.69
N MET A 299 -10.21 4.20 8.66
CA MET A 299 -10.84 2.92 9.03
C MET A 299 -12.31 3.09 9.44
N HIS A 300 -12.67 4.23 10.03
CA HIS A 300 -14.04 4.55 10.43
C HIS A 300 -14.90 5.18 9.33
N ARG A 301 -14.32 5.52 8.17
CA ARG A 301 -15.14 6.02 7.04
C ARG A 301 -15.92 4.88 6.43
N SER A 302 -17.13 5.18 5.97
CA SER A 302 -17.89 4.24 5.16
C SER A 302 -17.11 3.99 3.86
N PRO A 303 -17.05 2.74 3.36
CA PRO A 303 -16.53 2.47 2.02
C PRO A 303 -17.22 3.30 0.92
N TRP A 304 -18.42 3.81 1.21
CA TRP A 304 -19.26 4.62 0.34
C TRP A 304 -19.00 6.13 0.43
N ASP A 305 -18.22 6.61 1.40
CA ASP A 305 -17.96 8.05 1.61
C ASP A 305 -17.04 8.66 0.53
N ASN A 306 -16.42 7.84 -0.33
CA ASN A 306 -15.53 8.29 -1.41
C ASN A 306 -16.22 8.32 -2.80
N LEU A 307 -17.51 7.95 -2.91
CA LEU A 307 -18.21 7.92 -4.20
C LEU A 307 -18.47 9.30 -4.81
N ASP A 308 -18.43 10.37 -4.03
CA ASP A 308 -18.57 11.76 -4.51
C ASP A 308 -17.31 12.30 -5.24
N SER A 309 -16.30 11.44 -5.47
CA SER A 309 -15.05 11.81 -6.14
C SER A 309 -14.68 10.90 -7.30
N LEU A 310 -15.66 10.18 -7.88
CA LEU A 310 -15.49 9.70 -9.24
C LEU A 310 -15.42 10.93 -10.14
N PRO A 311 -14.39 11.10 -10.99
CA PRO A 311 -14.40 12.17 -11.97
C PRO A 311 -15.66 11.96 -12.81
N GLU A 312 -16.53 12.96 -12.85
CA GLU A 312 -17.58 13.04 -13.86
C GLU A 312 -16.89 12.77 -15.20
N GLU A 313 -17.19 11.61 -15.80
CA GLU A 313 -16.79 11.35 -17.17
C GLU A 313 -17.25 12.57 -17.96
N GLU A 314 -16.30 13.26 -18.62
CA GLU A 314 -16.59 14.37 -19.50
C GLU A 314 -17.70 13.92 -20.46
N GLU A 315 -18.92 14.35 -20.15
CA GLU A 315 -20.07 14.19 -21.04
C GLU A 315 -19.71 14.95 -22.30
N LYS A 316 -19.34 14.17 -23.31
CA LYS A 316 -19.24 14.51 -24.73
C LYS A 316 -20.03 15.76 -25.10
N GLU A 317 -19.37 16.92 -25.09
CA GLU A 317 -19.76 18.02 -25.96
C GLU A 317 -19.33 17.67 -27.39
N GLU A 318 -20.10 16.81 -28.05
CA GLU A 318 -20.19 16.79 -29.51
C GLU A 318 -21.61 16.34 -29.90
N GLU A 319 -22.60 17.17 -29.54
CA GLU A 319 -23.81 17.27 -30.33
C GLU A 319 -24.24 18.75 -30.44
N LYS A 320 -24.05 19.29 -31.65
CA LYS A 320 -24.58 20.55 -32.23
C LYS A 320 -23.67 21.79 -32.18
N ALA A 321 -22.84 21.92 -33.22
CA ALA A 321 -22.88 23.07 -34.13
C ALA A 321 -22.28 22.68 -35.49
#